data_AF-A0A8T6P532-F1
#
_entry.id   AF-A0A8T6P532-F1
#
_cell.length_a   1.000
_cell.length_b   1.000
_cell.length_c   1.000
_cell.angle_alpha   90.00
_cell.angle_beta   90.00
_cell.angle_gamma   90.00
#
_symmetry.space_group_name_H-M   'P 1'
#
loop_
_entity.id
_entity.type
_entity.pdbx_description
1 polymer ?
#
loop_
_entity_poly.entity_id
_entity_poly.type
_entity_poly.pdbx_seq_one_letter_code
_entity_poly.pdbx_strand_id
1 'polypeptide(L)' 'MSGESCDFLDGCPMFKYFSKSAQAIYAYTYCKGDFTQCARYSRRMRGEEVPPCLLPQGFNLWDPEMEMPPTEFHLS' A
#
# COMPACT_ATOMS: atom_id res chain seq x y z
N MET A 1 -1.63 9.75 -24.57
CA MET A 1 -0.95 9.97 -23.28
C MET A 1 -0.37 8.63 -22.88
N SER A 2 0.96 8.48 -22.91
CA SER A 2 1.62 7.27 -22.42
C SER A 2 1.37 7.24 -20.91
N GLY A 3 0.40 6.44 -20.49
CA GLY A 3 -0.05 6.37 -19.11
C GLY A 3 1.02 5.68 -18.27
N GLU A 4 1.91 6.45 -17.68
CA GLU A 4 2.92 5.91 -16.78
C GLU A 4 2.23 5.32 -15.55
N SER A 5 2.62 4.09 -15.24
CA SER A 5 2.18 3.38 -14.04
C SER A 5 3.36 3.22 -13.10
N CYS A 6 3.10 3.22 -11.81
CA CYS A 6 4.11 2.95 -10.79
C CYS A 6 4.82 1.62 -11.05
N ASP A 7 6.15 1.64 -11.15
CA ASP A 7 7.00 0.45 -11.38
C ASP A 7 6.83 -0.62 -10.30
N PHE A 8 6.33 -0.23 -9.12
CA PHE A 8 6.12 -1.12 -7.98
C PHE A 8 4.70 -1.68 -7.89
N LEU A 9 3.84 -1.44 -8.88
CA LEU A 9 2.42 -1.81 -8.83
C LEU A 9 2.22 -3.31 -8.54
N ASP A 10 2.82 -4.18 -9.34
CA ASP A 10 2.61 -5.64 -9.26
C ASP A 10 3.14 -6.24 -7.95
N GLY A 11 4.14 -5.61 -7.34
CA GLY A 11 4.81 -6.08 -6.14
C GLY A 11 4.44 -5.30 -4.87
N CYS A 12 3.47 -4.40 -4.91
CA CYS A 12 3.24 -3.45 -3.82
C CYS A 12 2.79 -4.15 -2.52
N PRO A 13 3.56 -4.09 -1.42
CA PRO A 13 3.29 -4.89 -0.21
C PRO A 13 1.91 -4.69 0.43
N MET A 14 1.31 -3.49 0.33
CA MET A 14 0.00 -3.21 0.92
C MET A 14 -1.08 -4.14 0.36
N PHE A 15 -0.99 -4.54 -0.91
CA PHE A 15 -2.04 -5.32 -1.57
C PHE A 15 -2.24 -6.71 -0.97
N LYS A 16 -1.28 -7.23 -0.20
CA LYS A 16 -1.45 -8.48 0.57
C LYS A 16 -2.63 -8.41 1.56
N TYR A 17 -3.03 -7.21 1.98
CA TYR A 17 -4.05 -7.00 3.01
C TYR A 17 -5.39 -6.52 2.45
N PHE A 18 -5.51 -6.41 1.12
CA PHE A 18 -6.72 -5.94 0.45
C PHE A 18 -7.32 -7.02 -0.43
N SER A 19 -8.65 -7.03 -0.53
CA SER A 19 -9.37 -7.84 -1.52
C SER A 19 -9.00 -7.41 -2.95
N LYS A 20 -9.23 -8.29 -3.94
CA LYS A 20 -8.93 -7.98 -5.35
C LYS A 20 -9.66 -6.75 -5.87
N SER A 21 -10.90 -6.52 -5.45
CA SER A 21 -11.65 -5.31 -5.81
C SER A 21 -11.02 -4.05 -5.23
N ALA A 22 -10.62 -4.08 -3.95
CA ALA A 22 -9.91 -2.96 -3.33
C ALA A 22 -8.54 -2.70 -3.99
N GLN A 23 -7.78 -3.76 -4.32
CA GLN A 23 -6.51 -3.63 -5.06
C GLN A 23 -6.71 -2.88 -6.38
N ALA A 24 -7.74 -3.22 -7.15
CA ALA A 24 -8.04 -2.56 -8.43
C ALA A 24 -8.35 -1.06 -8.26
N ILE A 25 -9.12 -0.69 -7.23
CA ILE A 25 -9.43 0.70 -6.90
C ILE A 25 -8.15 1.45 -6.54
N TYR A 26 -7.36 0.93 -5.61
CA TYR A 26 -6.11 1.57 -5.20
C TYR A 26 -5.09 1.70 -6.35
N ALA A 27 -4.95 0.66 -7.17
CA ALA A 27 -4.08 0.70 -8.34
C ALA A 27 -4.51 1.77 -9.33
N TYR A 28 -5.81 1.88 -9.60
CA TYR A 28 -6.35 2.91 -10.48
C TYR A 28 -6.13 4.32 -9.92
N THR A 29 -6.38 4.52 -8.62
CA THR A 29 -6.32 5.85 -8.00
C THR A 29 -4.91 6.34 -7.74
N TYR A 30 -3.97 5.47 -7.35
CA TYR A 30 -2.66 5.87 -6.82
C TYR A 30 -1.47 5.36 -7.64
N CYS A 31 -1.70 4.45 -8.58
CA CYS A 31 -0.61 3.85 -9.34
C CYS A 31 -0.67 4.13 -10.84
N LYS A 32 -1.76 4.72 -11.36
CA LYS A 32 -1.88 5.13 -12.76
C LYS A 32 -1.90 6.65 -12.85
N GLY A 33 -1.07 7.23 -13.72
CA GLY A 33 -0.92 8.68 -13.81
C GLY A 33 0.11 9.20 -12.81
N ASP A 34 -0.26 10.13 -11.94
CA ASP A 34 0.68 10.74 -10.99
C ASP A 34 0.84 9.89 -9.72
N PHE A 35 1.67 8.85 -9.81
CA PHE A 35 2.04 8.01 -8.67
C PHE A 35 3.09 8.66 -7.75
N THR A 36 3.62 9.84 -8.08
CA THR A 36 4.64 10.52 -7.28
C THR A 36 4.10 11.05 -5.95
N GLN A 37 2.77 11.22 -5.86
CA GLN A 37 2.07 11.59 -4.64
C GLN A 37 1.90 10.41 -3.66
N CYS A 38 2.14 9.17 -4.11
CA CYS A 38 2.03 7.99 -3.25
C CYS A 38 3.18 7.97 -2.23
N ALA A 39 2.85 8.07 -0.95
CA ALA A 39 3.84 8.02 0.13
C ALA A 39 4.73 6.77 0.07
N ARG A 40 4.16 5.64 -0.38
CA ARG A 40 4.89 4.37 -0.56
C ARG A 40 5.92 4.47 -1.69
N TYR A 41 5.57 5.11 -2.81
CA TYR A 41 6.50 5.36 -3.92
C TYR A 41 7.65 6.25 -3.46
N SER A 42 7.33 7.36 -2.79
CA SER A 42 8.33 8.30 -2.28
C SER A 42 9.33 7.64 -1.32
N ARG A 43 8.88 6.74 -0.44
CA ARG A 43 9.79 5.96 0.43
C ARG A 43 10.70 5.03 -0.38
N ARG A 44 10.17 4.30 -1.38
CA ARG A 44 10.98 3.46 -2.27
C ARG A 44 12.07 4.26 -2.97
N MET A 45 11.73 5.45 -3.50
CA MET A 45 12.68 6.31 -4.20
C MET A 45 13.78 6.86 -3.29
N ARG A 46 13.53 6.92 -1.97
CA ARG A 46 14.55 7.28 -0.96
C ARG A 46 15.36 6.09 -0.46
N GLY A 47 15.08 4.87 -0.94
CA GLY A 47 15.73 3.65 -0.44
C GLY A 47 15.27 3.24 0.96
N GLU A 48 14.16 3.80 1.46
CA GLU A 48 13.60 3.46 2.76
C GLU A 48 12.78 2.18 2.71
N GLU A 49 12.71 1.48 3.85
CA GLU A 49 11.75 0.41 4.01
C GLU A 49 10.31 0.95 3.92
N VAL A 50 9.45 0.20 3.23
CA VAL A 50 8.03 0.54 3.06
C VAL A 50 7.19 -0.41 3.91
N PRO A 51 6.67 0.06 5.07
CA PRO A 51 5.83 -0.77 5.92
C PRO A 51 4.63 -1.35 5.14
N PRO A 52 4.25 -2.61 5.41
CA PRO A 52 3.08 -3.22 4.78
C PRO A 52 1.78 -2.45 5.06
N CYS A 53 1.68 -1.82 6.22
CA CYS A 53 0.53 -1.03 6.66
C CYS A 53 0.44 0.37 6.03
N LEU A 54 1.53 0.90 5.48
CA LEU A 54 1.57 2.28 5.00
C LEU A 54 0.66 2.43 3.79
N LEU A 55 -0.33 3.30 3.85
CA LEU A 55 -1.24 3.59 2.74
C LEU A 55 -0.65 4.68 1.83
N PRO A 56 -1.16 4.82 0.57
CA PRO A 56 -0.66 5.82 -0.36
C PRO A 56 -0.73 7.27 0.15
N GLN A 57 -1.68 7.57 1.04
CA GLN A 57 -1.87 8.92 1.60
C GLN A 57 -0.90 9.24 2.76
N GLY A 58 -0.10 8.27 3.21
CA GLY A 58 0.89 8.47 4.28
C GLY A 58 0.46 8.04 5.68
N PHE A 59 -0.78 7.58 5.86
CA PHE A 59 -1.27 6.99 7.11
C PHE A 59 -1.09 5.47 7.12
N ASN A 60 -1.10 4.84 8.29
CA ASN A 60 -1.01 3.40 8.41
C ASN A 60 -2.39 2.75 8.61
N LEU A 61 -2.61 1.59 7.99
CA LEU A 61 -3.83 0.78 8.13
C LEU A 61 -3.97 0.17 9.55
N TRP A 62 -2.84 -0.08 10.21
CA TRP A 62 -2.71 -0.46 11.61
C TRP A 62 -1.42 0.15 12.17
N ASP A 63 -1.26 0.16 13.49
CA ASP A 63 -0.03 0.66 14.11
C ASP A 63 1.16 -0.28 13.78
N PRO A 64 2.21 0.20 13.08
CA PRO A 64 3.37 -0.64 12.74
C PRO A 64 4.17 -1.09 13.98
N GLU A 65 4.05 -0.41 15.12
CA GLU A 65 4.75 -0.76 16.36
C GLU A 65 3.99 -1.81 17.19
N MET A 66 2.71 -2.05 16.88
CA MET A 66 1.99 -3.23 17.37
C MET A 66 2.15 -4.38 16.36
N GLU A 67 3.07 -5.31 16.64
CA GLU A 67 3.25 -6.52 15.83
C GLU A 67 1.93 -7.31 15.69
N MET A 68 1.35 -7.26 14.49
CA MET A 68 0.16 -7.95 13.99
C MET A 68 -1.15 -7.83 14.81
N PRO A 69 -2.31 -7.59 14.15
CA PRO A 69 -3.59 -7.81 14.80
C PRO A 69 -3.72 -9.30 15.20
N PRO A 70 -4.26 -9.62 16.39
CA PRO A 70 -4.43 -11.00 16.81
C PRO A 70 -5.31 -11.71 15.77
N THR A 71 -4.80 -12.78 15.18
CA THR A 71 -5.52 -13.59 14.19
C THR A 71 -6.67 -14.41 14.79
N GLU A 72 -7.07 -14.18 16.04
CA GLU A 72 -8.12 -14.96 16.68
C GLU A 72 -9.13 -14.06 17.41
N PHE A 73 -10.26 -13.81 16.75
CA PHE A 73 -11.52 -13.65 17.47
C PHE A 73 -11.87 -15.00 18.09
N HIS A 74 -11.38 -15.25 19.31
CA HIS A 74 -11.96 -16.26 20.17
C HIS A 74 -13.34 -15.76 20.60
N LEU A 75 -14.39 -16.23 19.91
CA LEU A 75 -15.76 -16.16 20.41
C LEU A 75 -15.87 -17.12 21.60
N SER A 76 -15.85 -16.56 22.80
CA SER A 76 -16.31 -17.22 24.04
C SER A 76 -17.83 -17.24 24.10
#